data_AF-A0A7S2XZL4-F1
#
_entry.id   AF-A0A7S2XZL4-F1
#
_cell.length_a   1.000
_cell.length_b   1.000
_cell.length_c   1.000
_cell.angle_alpha   90.00
_cell.angle_beta   90.00
_cell.angle_gamma   90.00
#
_symmetry.space_group_name_H-M   'P 1'
#
loop_
_entity.id
_entity.type
_entity.pdbx_description
1 polymer ?
#
loop_
_entity_poly.entity_id
_entity_poly.type
_entity_poly.pdbx_seq_one_letter_code
_entity_poly.pdbx_strand_id
1 'polypeptide(L)'
;MASVDSVSDNDALGPFETPEGLKKLATFLLKESPVRHGVQMEKRVLYFKGEKVIKFLLENRNPQRPPVKTEADAIRLCRVLMREGFFHRSERVPGEKGILRICRTPGFDQTGYYTWIYQGNQTKSHLMTAALIVGF
;
A
#
# COMPACT_ATOMS: atom_id res chain seq x y z
N MET A 1 2.84 -31.28 9.31
CA MET A 1 2.96 -30.94 7.88
C MET A 1 1.54 -30.88 7.33
N ALA A 2 0.93 -29.69 7.29
CA ALA A 2 -0.40 -29.45 6.74
C ALA A 2 -0.22 -28.36 5.68
N SER A 3 -0.24 -28.70 4.39
CA SER A 3 -1.41 -28.94 3.53
C SER A 3 -2.19 -27.66 3.24
N VAL A 4 -2.08 -27.31 1.95
CA VAL A 4 -3.05 -26.63 1.08
C VAL A 4 -3.39 -25.17 1.35
N ASP A 5 -2.72 -24.29 0.60
CA ASP A 5 -3.33 -23.07 0.07
C ASP A 5 -2.91 -22.90 -1.41
N SER A 6 -3.23 -23.90 -2.23
CA SER A 6 -3.38 -23.74 -3.68
C SER A 6 -4.71 -23.00 -3.93
N VAL A 7 -4.72 -21.70 -3.58
CA VAL A 7 -5.80 -20.80 -3.99
C VAL A 7 -5.67 -20.63 -5.50
N SER A 8 -6.62 -21.20 -6.22
CA SER A 8 -6.71 -21.17 -7.68
C SER A 8 -6.47 -19.76 -8.24
N ASP A 9 -5.43 -19.66 -9.07
CA ASP A 9 -4.88 -18.49 -9.76
C ASP A 9 -5.78 -17.98 -10.92
N ASN A 10 -7.09 -18.17 -10.87
CA ASN A 10 -7.98 -17.94 -12.01
C ASN A 10 -9.28 -17.25 -11.60
N ASP A 11 -9.20 -15.94 -11.31
CA ASP A 11 -10.28 -15.01 -11.64
C ASP A 11 -9.74 -13.57 -11.68
N ALA A 12 -9.90 -12.93 -12.83
CA ALA A 12 -9.12 -11.82 -13.34
C ALA A 12 -9.14 -10.54 -12.47
N LEU A 13 -7.99 -10.18 -11.89
CA LEU A 13 -7.69 -8.78 -11.54
C LEU A 13 -7.36 -7.93 -12.79
N GLY A 14 -7.34 -8.57 -13.98
CA GLY A 14 -7.28 -7.93 -15.29
C GLY A 14 -6.09 -6.96 -15.42
N PRO A 15 -6.31 -5.66 -15.70
CA PRO A 15 -5.24 -4.71 -15.98
C PRO A 15 -4.35 -4.39 -14.76
N PHE A 16 -4.71 -4.82 -13.54
CA PHE A 16 -3.99 -4.52 -12.30
C PHE A 16 -2.94 -5.56 -11.92
N GLU A 17 -2.75 -6.60 -12.72
CA GLU A 17 -1.58 -7.49 -12.62
C GLU A 17 -0.39 -6.99 -13.45
N THR A 18 -0.65 -6.03 -14.34
CA THR A 18 0.43 -5.37 -15.09
C THR A 18 1.25 -4.46 -14.17
N PRO A 19 2.56 -4.33 -14.39
CA PRO A 19 3.42 -3.46 -13.57
C PRO A 19 2.95 -2.00 -13.59
N GLU A 20 2.39 -1.54 -14.71
CA GLU A 20 1.81 -0.20 -14.82
C GLU A 20 0.50 -0.05 -14.02
N GLY A 21 -0.38 -1.05 -14.08
CA GLY A 21 -1.60 -1.09 -13.30
C GLY A 21 -1.33 -1.11 -11.79
N LEU A 22 -0.36 -1.92 -11.36
CA LEU A 22 0.10 -1.98 -9.96
C LEU A 22 0.69 -0.65 -9.51
N LYS A 23 1.49 0.02 -10.35
CA LYS A 23 2.05 1.33 -10.03
C LYS A 23 0.96 2.40 -9.90
N LYS A 24 -0.03 2.42 -10.80
CA LYS A 24 -1.19 3.32 -10.72
C LYS A 24 -1.99 3.09 -9.45
N LEU A 25 -2.24 1.82 -9.12
CA LEU A 25 -2.94 1.42 -7.90
C LEU A 25 -2.16 1.79 -6.63
N ALA A 26 -0.86 1.51 -6.58
CA ALA A 26 -0.01 1.88 -5.45
C ALA A 26 0.01 3.40 -5.25
N THR A 27 0.11 4.17 -6.33
CA THR A 27 0.05 5.64 -6.28
C THR A 27 -1.32 6.12 -5.78
N PHE A 28 -2.40 5.51 -6.23
CA PHE A 28 -3.76 5.81 -5.80
C PHE A 28 -3.94 5.52 -4.30
N LEU A 29 -3.54 4.34 -3.84
CA LEU A 29 -3.60 3.95 -2.43
C LEU A 29 -2.72 4.85 -1.56
N LEU A 30 -1.52 5.19 -2.01
CA LEU A 30 -0.64 6.08 -1.25
C LEU A 30 -1.26 7.46 -1.03
N LYS A 31 -2.02 7.97 -1.99
CA LYS A 31 -2.62 9.31 -1.96
C LYS A 31 -3.96 9.36 -1.22
N GLU A 32 -4.84 8.39 -1.48
CA GLU A 32 -6.24 8.45 -1.07
C GLU A 32 -6.55 7.55 0.14
N SER A 33 -5.71 6.55 0.42
CA SER A 33 -5.94 5.66 1.56
C SER A 33 -5.53 6.30 2.89
N PRO A 34 -6.07 5.85 4.03
CA PRO A 34 -5.74 6.39 5.35
C PRO A 34 -4.32 5.97 5.79
N VAL A 35 -3.32 6.67 5.27
CA VAL A 35 -1.90 6.53 5.64
C VAL A 35 -1.54 7.43 6.80
N ARG A 36 -0.55 7.02 7.59
CA ARG A 36 0.01 7.76 8.71
C ARG A 36 1.52 7.90 8.55
N HIS A 37 2.08 8.95 9.12
CA HIS A 37 3.52 9.16 9.16
C HIS A 37 4.13 8.41 10.36
N GLY A 38 5.23 7.72 10.12
CA GLY A 38 6.04 7.05 11.13
C GLY A 38 7.52 7.17 10.80
N VAL A 39 8.34 6.55 11.65
CA VAL A 39 9.77 6.44 11.46
C VAL A 39 10.14 4.96 11.46
N GLN A 40 10.93 4.57 10.47
CA GLN A 40 11.49 3.23 10.35
C GLN A 40 12.96 3.35 10.00
N MET A 41 13.83 2.76 10.83
CA MET A 41 15.29 2.85 10.67
C MET A 41 15.73 4.30 10.42
N GLU A 42 15.28 5.22 11.28
CA GLU A 42 15.59 6.66 11.23
C GLU A 42 15.08 7.43 9.99
N LYS A 43 14.37 6.76 9.08
CA LYS A 43 13.72 7.38 7.92
C LYS A 43 12.24 7.64 8.18
N ARG A 44 11.74 8.79 7.75
CA ARG A 44 10.30 9.08 7.71
C ARG A 44 9.64 8.21 6.65
N VAL A 45 8.63 7.47 7.06
CA VAL A 45 7.89 6.54 6.20
C VAL A 45 6.40 6.72 6.36
N LEU A 46 5.65 6.33 5.32
CA LEU A 46 4.20 6.25 5.37
C LEU A 46 3.80 4.82 5.69
N TYR A 47 2.86 4.65 6.60
CA TYR A 47 2.37 3.34 7.00
C TYR A 47 0.85 3.33 7.15
N PHE A 48 0.27 2.15 7.06
CA PHE A 48 -1.17 1.92 7.20
C PHE A 48 -1.45 0.61 7.95
N LYS A 49 -2.70 0.42 8.35
CA LYS A 49 -3.20 -0.86 8.89
C LYS A 49 -3.91 -1.62 7.77
N GLY A 50 -3.65 -2.92 7.62
CA GLY A 50 -4.21 -3.75 6.54
C GLY A 50 -5.75 -3.64 6.45
N GLU A 51 -6.42 -3.79 7.59
CA GLU A 51 -7.88 -3.68 7.74
C GLU A 51 -8.44 -2.36 7.19
N LYS A 52 -7.72 -1.24 7.41
CA LYS A 52 -8.15 0.07 6.93
C LYS A 52 -8.03 0.21 5.42
N VAL A 53 -6.99 -0.38 4.82
CA VAL A 53 -6.83 -0.38 3.36
C VAL A 53 -7.83 -1.30 2.68
N ILE A 54 -8.11 -2.46 3.26
CA ILE A 54 -9.13 -3.38 2.74
C ILE A 54 -10.51 -2.70 2.78
N LYS A 55 -10.88 -2.13 3.93
CA LYS A 55 -12.14 -1.40 4.07
C LYS A 55 -12.24 -0.25 3.05
N PHE A 56 -11.16 0.50 2.87
CA PHE A 56 -11.09 1.56 1.87
C PHE A 56 -11.26 1.03 0.43
N LEU A 57 -10.60 -0.07 0.08
CA LEU A 57 -10.74 -0.72 -1.23
C LEU A 57 -12.16 -1.20 -1.50
N LEU A 58 -12.90 -1.63 -0.47
CA LEU A 58 -14.29 -2.03 -0.59
C LEU A 58 -15.24 -0.82 -0.71
N GLU A 59 -15.08 0.19 0.15
CA GLU A 59 -15.96 1.37 0.25
C GLU A 59 -15.82 2.35 -0.93
N ASN A 60 -14.61 2.50 -1.47
CA ASN A 60 -14.32 3.56 -2.42
C ASN A 60 -14.89 3.28 -3.83
N ARG A 61 -15.87 4.06 -4.30
CA ARG A 61 -16.55 3.86 -5.59
C ARG A 61 -15.87 4.55 -6.79
N ASN A 62 -14.56 4.77 -6.74
CA ASN A 62 -13.86 5.48 -7.81
C ASN A 62 -13.78 4.63 -9.11
N PRO A 63 -14.08 5.19 -10.29
CA PRO A 63 -14.01 4.45 -11.57
C PRO A 63 -12.60 4.03 -12.00
N GLN A 64 -11.53 4.63 -11.45
CA GLN A 64 -10.14 4.22 -11.73
C GLN A 64 -9.65 3.04 -10.85
N ARG A 65 -10.52 2.48 -10.01
CA ARG A 65 -10.15 1.43 -9.06
C ARG A 65 -10.20 0.02 -9.70
N PRO A 66 -9.44 -0.95 -9.18
CA PRO A 66 -9.63 -2.36 -9.49
C PRO A 66 -11.03 -2.85 -9.07
N PRO A 67 -11.67 -3.75 -9.81
CA PRO A 67 -13.01 -4.24 -9.48
C PRO A 67 -13.01 -5.18 -8.25
N VAL A 68 -12.54 -4.69 -7.10
CA VAL A 68 -12.50 -5.40 -5.81
C VAL A 68 -13.93 -5.42 -5.26
N LYS A 69 -14.66 -6.52 -5.45
CA LYS A 69 -16.03 -6.66 -4.93
C LYS A 69 -16.04 -7.34 -3.57
N THR A 70 -15.05 -8.19 -3.31
CA THR A 70 -14.96 -8.96 -2.09
C THR A 70 -13.69 -8.66 -1.31
N GLU A 71 -13.74 -8.93 -0.01
CA GLU A 71 -12.58 -8.82 0.88
C GLU A 71 -11.43 -9.73 0.44
N ALA A 72 -11.75 -10.93 -0.07
CA ALA A 72 -10.79 -11.86 -0.63
C ALA A 72 -10.02 -11.24 -1.80
N ASP A 73 -10.70 -10.52 -2.71
CA ASP A 73 -10.06 -9.84 -3.84
C ASP A 73 -9.11 -8.74 -3.36
N ALA A 74 -9.50 -7.99 -2.32
CA ALA A 74 -8.66 -6.95 -1.73
C ALA A 74 -7.38 -7.53 -1.13
N ILE A 75 -7.50 -8.65 -0.42
CA ILE A 75 -6.36 -9.37 0.17
C ILE A 75 -5.43 -9.88 -0.94
N ARG A 76 -5.96 -10.48 -2.01
CA ARG A 76 -5.15 -10.94 -3.15
C ARG A 76 -4.37 -9.79 -3.77
N LEU A 77 -5.03 -8.66 -4.01
CA LEU A 77 -4.41 -7.48 -4.57
C LEU A 77 -3.30 -6.91 -3.67
N CYS A 78 -3.53 -6.84 -2.37
CA CYS A 78 -2.51 -6.44 -1.41
C CYS A 78 -1.32 -7.42 -1.35
N ARG A 79 -1.55 -8.73 -1.51
CA ARG A 79 -0.47 -9.73 -1.61
C ARG A 79 0.37 -9.51 -2.86
N VAL A 80 -0.24 -9.21 -4.01
CA VAL A 80 0.49 -8.90 -5.25
C VAL A 80 1.34 -7.63 -5.08
N LEU A 81 0.77 -6.55 -4.54
CA LEU A 81 1.53 -5.31 -4.28
C LEU A 81 2.70 -5.53 -3.31
N MET A 82 2.53 -6.39 -2.30
CA MET A 82 3.59 -6.77 -1.37
C MET A 82 4.68 -7.60 -2.06
N ARG A 83 4.30 -8.53 -2.95
CA ARG A 83 5.23 -9.37 -3.73
C ARG A 83 6.10 -8.54 -4.67
N GLU A 84 5.51 -7.54 -5.34
CA GLU A 84 6.24 -6.61 -6.21
C GLU A 84 7.04 -5.54 -5.43
N GLY A 85 6.97 -5.53 -4.09
CA GLY A 85 7.81 -4.68 -3.25
C GLY A 85 7.32 -3.23 -3.09
N PHE A 86 6.05 -2.92 -3.35
CA PHE A 86 5.52 -1.57 -3.12
C PHE A 86 5.45 -1.20 -1.63
N PHE A 87 5.15 -2.17 -0.78
CA PHE A 87 5.13 -2.05 0.67
C PHE A 87 5.53 -3.37 1.34
N HIS A 88 5.97 -3.30 2.60
CA HIS A 88 6.29 -4.48 3.38
C HIS A 88 5.58 -4.48 4.74
N ARG A 89 5.53 -5.64 5.38
CA ARG A 89 4.97 -5.78 6.73
C ARG A 89 5.88 -5.13 7.75
N SER A 90 5.27 -4.39 8.67
CA SER A 90 5.92 -3.72 9.77
C SER A 90 5.16 -3.96 11.08
N GLU A 91 5.86 -3.81 12.19
CA GLU A 91 5.31 -3.87 13.53
C GLU A 91 5.58 -2.56 14.23
N ARG A 92 4.62 -2.09 15.04
CA ARG A 92 4.88 -0.97 15.93
C ARG A 92 5.73 -1.44 17.11
N VAL A 93 6.74 -0.67 17.47
CA VAL A 93 7.53 -0.93 18.66
C VAL A 93 6.67 -0.60 19.89
N PRO A 94 6.44 -1.55 20.82
CA PRO A 94 5.71 -1.28 22.04
C PRO A 94 6.49 -0.27 22.88
N GLY A 95 5.82 0.79 23.34
CA GLY A 95 6.44 1.87 24.12
C GLY A 95 6.84 3.11 23.31
N GLU A 96 6.97 3.01 21.98
CA GLU A 96 7.37 4.14 21.13
C GLU A 96 6.30 4.47 20.08
N LYS A 97 5.70 5.67 20.19
CA LYS A 97 4.67 6.11 19.25
C LYS A 97 5.29 6.45 17.90
N GLY A 98 4.86 5.73 16.87
CA GLY A 98 5.23 6.03 15.48
C GLY A 98 6.54 5.39 15.02
N ILE A 99 7.18 4.56 15.85
CA ILE A 99 8.35 3.78 15.45
C ILE A 99 7.92 2.41 14.92
N LEU A 100 8.43 2.06 13.75
CA LEU A 100 8.10 0.84 13.02
C LEU A 100 9.34 -0.01 12.81
N ARG A 101 9.22 -1.30 13.14
CA ARG A 101 10.23 -2.33 12.85
C ARG A 101 9.78 -3.17 11.67
N ILE A 102 10.73 -3.56 10.81
CA ILE A 102 10.46 -4.47 9.71
C ILE A 102 10.09 -5.84 10.28
N CYS A 103 8.97 -6.38 9.84
CA CYS A 103 8.57 -7.75 10.14
C CYS A 103 8.83 -8.61 8.90
N ARG A 104 9.60 -9.69 9.06
CA ARG A 104 9.95 -10.60 7.95
C ARG A 104 8.92 -11.71 7.74
N THR A 105 7.79 -11.66 8.43
CA THR A 105 6.75 -12.68 8.30
C THR A 105 6.14 -12.63 6.91
N PRO A 106 6.22 -13.74 6.13
CA PRO A 106 5.58 -13.82 4.83
C PRO A 106 4.06 -13.82 4.99
N GLY A 107 3.37 -13.03 4.16
CA GLY A 107 1.92 -13.01 4.10
C GLY A 107 1.29 -11.67 4.52
N PHE A 108 0.19 -11.37 3.82
CA PHE A 108 -0.67 -10.24 4.15
C PHE A 108 -1.71 -10.67 5.19
N ASP A 109 -1.85 -9.86 6.24
CA ASP A 109 -2.69 -10.04 7.40
C ASP A 109 -3.40 -8.71 7.66
N GLN A 110 -4.71 -8.78 7.82
CA GLN A 110 -5.55 -7.59 7.99
C GLN A 110 -5.21 -6.83 9.28
N THR A 111 -4.78 -7.55 10.32
CA THR A 111 -4.46 -6.94 11.61
C THR A 111 -3.08 -6.25 11.61
N GLY A 112 -2.25 -6.56 10.62
CA GLY A 112 -0.88 -6.08 10.49
C GLY A 112 -0.75 -4.60 10.11
N TYR A 113 0.42 -4.05 10.40
CA TYR A 113 0.85 -2.75 9.87
C TYR A 113 1.74 -2.96 8.66
N TYR A 114 1.68 -2.01 7.73
CA TYR A 114 2.43 -2.05 6.48
C TYR A 114 3.07 -0.71 6.23
N THR A 115 4.35 -0.72 5.87
CA THR A 115 5.09 0.49 5.48
C THR A 115 5.23 0.55 3.97
N TRP A 116 4.89 1.69 3.38
CA TRP A 116 5.17 2.00 1.99
C TRP A 116 6.67 2.19 1.78
N ILE A 117 7.24 1.40 0.87
CA ILE A 117 8.59 1.63 0.34
C ILE A 117 8.50 2.58 -0.85
N TYR A 118 7.43 2.43 -1.64
CA TYR A 118 7.16 3.26 -2.80
C TYR A 118 6.87 4.71 -2.37
N GLN A 119 7.78 5.63 -2.68
CA GLN A 119 7.63 7.05 -2.34
C GLN A 119 6.75 7.84 -3.32
N GLY A 120 6.32 7.26 -4.44
CA GLY A 120 5.59 8.01 -5.47
C GLY A 120 6.43 9.14 -6.07
N ASN A 121 5.92 9.80 -7.11
CA ASN A 121 6.63 10.90 -7.75
C ASN A 121 6.40 12.19 -6.94
N GLN A 122 7.25 12.46 -5.94
CA GLN A 122 7.21 13.70 -5.11
C GLN A 122 7.55 14.99 -5.89
N THR A 123 7.70 14.94 -7.21
CA THR A 123 8.18 16.06 -8.03
C THR A 123 7.19 17.21 -8.19
N LYS A 124 5.90 17.03 -7.87
CA LYS A 124 4.89 18.09 -8.09
C LYS A 124 4.92 19.24 -7.09
N SER A 125 5.31 19.01 -5.83
CA SER A 125 5.35 20.11 -4.84
C SER A 125 6.49 21.09 -5.09
N HIS A 126 7.65 20.62 -5.58
CA HIS A 126 8.79 21.50 -5.83
C HIS A 126 8.62 22.41 -7.06
N LEU A 127 7.82 22.00 -8.05
CA LEU A 127 7.50 22.81 -9.23
C LEU A 127 6.65 24.05 -8.88
N MET A 128 5.75 23.95 -7.90
CA MET A 128 4.89 25.06 -7.49
C MET A 128 5.67 26.16 -6.76
N THR A 129 6.65 25.77 -5.94
CA THR A 129 7.57 26.73 -5.28
C THR A 129 8.50 27.40 -6.29
N ALA A 130 9.03 26.66 -7.27
CA ALA A 130 9.88 27.24 -8.31
C ALA A 130 9.12 28.27 -9.19
N ALA A 131 7.85 28.00 -9.51
CA ALA A 131 7.02 28.93 -10.29
C ALA A 131 6.73 30.25 -9.54
N LEU A 132 6.57 30.20 -8.21
CA LEU A 132 6.40 31.40 -7.38
C LEU A 132 7.64 32.28 -7.32
N ILE A 133 8.84 31.69 -7.39
CA ILE A 133 10.12 32.41 -7.35
C ILE A 133 10.44 33.05 -8.70
N VAL A 134 10.07 32.42 -9.82
CA VAL A 134 10.32 32.95 -11.18
C VAL A 134 9.28 34.00 -11.59
N GLY A 135 8.13 34.07 -10.90
CA GLY A 135 7.06 35.03 -11.18
C GLY A 135 7.13 36.34 -10.40
N PHE A 136 8.22 36.62 -9.67
CA PHE A 136 8.43 37.84 -8.89
C PHE A 136 9.60 38.66 -9.45
#